data_AF-A0AAU1TI50-F1
#
_entry.id   AF-A0AAU1TI50-F1
#
_cell.length_a   1.000
_cell.length_b   1.000
_cell.length_c   1.000
_cell.angle_alpha   90.00
_cell.angle_beta   90.00
_cell.angle_gamma   90.00
#
_symmetry.space_group_name_H-M   'P 1'
#
loop_
_entity.id
_entity.type
_entity.pdbx_description
1 polymer ?
#
loop_
_entity_poly.entity_id
_entity_poly.type
_entity_poly.pdbx_seq_one_letter_code
_entity_poly.pdbx_strand_id
1 'polypeptide(L)'
;MQVTYWLEHAWLDPEVEPGVVVEVSQDGRIADVRTGVDTPPPGATVLRGLTVPGLANAHSHAFHRALRSTVQVGSGTFWTWREVMYSVADRLTPDTYHALARAVYAEMALAGITTVGEFHYLHHAPDGTPYDDPNAMGEALIAAAAEAGIRITLLDTAYVSSGFGKEPDRHQRRFSDGTTEAWAERATLLKDRDHARIGAAIHSVRAVPADQLDTVAEWAGTRGAPLHVHLSEQTAENEACLAAHDCTPTRLLADHGVLGPNTTGVHNTHLTDEDIALLGGSGTGTCMCPTTERDLADGIGPAVALQKEGSPLSLGSDSHAVIDLFEEARAMELNERLRTRTRGHWTAAALLRAATADGHAALGWNDAGRIERGALADLTTVALDSVRTAGPVPRLGAETAVFAASAADVRHTVVGGRHIVRDGRHELVGDVPGALAAAIGALRA
;
A
#
# COMPACT_ATOMS: atom_id res chain seq x y z
N MET A 1 20.44 3.15 20.99
CA MET A 1 21.87 3.23 20.63
C MET A 1 21.95 3.76 19.22
N GLN A 2 22.94 4.59 18.90
CA GLN A 2 23.21 4.97 17.51
C GLN A 2 23.67 3.72 16.76
N VAL A 3 23.12 3.46 15.58
CA VAL A 3 23.47 2.30 14.75
C VAL A 3 24.12 2.80 13.47
N THR A 4 25.16 2.13 13.02
CA THR A 4 25.81 2.42 11.74
C THR A 4 25.60 1.25 10.80
N TYR A 5 25.11 1.54 9.60
CA TYR A 5 25.02 0.59 8.50
C TYR A 5 26.06 0.91 7.45
N TRP A 6 26.67 -0.12 6.87
CA TRP A 6 27.47 -0.01 5.64
C TRP A 6 26.73 -0.79 4.54
N LEU A 7 26.40 -0.09 3.47
CA LEU A 7 25.65 -0.57 2.33
C LEU A 7 26.67 -0.90 1.21
N GLU A 8 26.68 -2.15 0.75
CA GLU A 8 27.58 -2.57 -0.34
C GLU A 8 27.31 -1.75 -1.61
N HIS A 9 26.04 -1.67 -1.98
CA HIS A 9 25.51 -0.70 -2.94
C HIS A 9 24.27 -0.03 -2.35
N ALA A 10 24.07 1.25 -2.64
CA ALA A 10 22.86 1.97 -2.29
C ALA A 10 22.31 2.71 -3.50
N TRP A 11 21.00 2.63 -3.72
CA TRP A 11 20.32 3.51 -4.66
C TRP A 11 20.09 4.87 -3.98
N LEU A 12 20.92 5.84 -4.33
CA LEU A 12 20.79 7.25 -3.96
C LEU A 12 20.22 7.96 -5.18
N ASP A 13 18.88 7.98 -5.25
CA ASP A 13 18.11 8.41 -6.41
C ASP A 13 18.71 9.61 -7.18
N PRO A 14 19.01 9.47 -8.49
CA PRO A 14 18.73 8.32 -9.35
C PRO A 14 19.86 7.28 -9.44
N GLU A 15 20.99 7.48 -8.78
CA GLU A 15 22.23 6.75 -9.02
C GLU A 15 22.43 5.58 -8.04
N VAL A 16 23.25 4.61 -8.42
CA VAL A 16 23.67 3.51 -7.54
C VAL A 16 25.11 3.73 -7.11
N GLU A 17 25.30 3.96 -5.82
CA GLU A 17 26.58 4.29 -5.20
C GLU A 17 27.14 3.09 -4.43
N PRO A 18 28.42 2.70 -4.62
CA PRO A 18 29.07 1.68 -3.81
C PRO A 18 29.55 2.22 -2.46
N GLY A 19 29.61 1.36 -1.45
CA GLY A 19 30.27 1.65 -0.18
C GLY A 19 29.69 2.87 0.54
N VAL A 20 28.39 2.82 0.85
CA VAL A 20 27.68 3.93 1.50
C VAL A 20 27.52 3.64 2.99
N VAL A 21 27.93 4.59 3.83
CA VAL A 21 27.69 4.54 5.28
C VAL A 21 26.46 5.36 5.62
N VAL A 22 25.55 4.75 6.38
CA VAL A 22 24.37 5.40 6.95
C VAL A 22 24.47 5.35 8.47
N GLU A 23 24.51 6.51 9.11
CA GLU A 23 24.47 6.64 10.57
C GLU A 23 23.04 6.94 11.00
N VAL A 24 22.50 6.15 11.94
CA VAL A 24 21.12 6.25 12.39
C VAL A 24 21.06 6.68 13.84
N SER A 25 20.36 7.78 14.11
CA SER A 25 20.14 8.32 15.45
C SER A 25 19.16 7.47 16.27
N GLN A 26 19.07 7.76 17.57
CA GLN A 26 18.27 6.96 18.50
C GLN A 26 16.75 7.03 18.24
N ASP A 27 16.28 8.10 17.59
CA ASP A 27 14.90 8.29 17.14
C ASP A 27 14.62 7.61 15.79
N GLY A 28 15.55 6.80 15.28
CA GLY A 28 15.36 6.02 14.05
C GLY A 28 15.46 6.83 12.76
N ARG A 29 16.09 8.01 12.81
CA ARG A 29 16.36 8.86 11.64
C ARG A 29 17.79 8.71 11.14
N ILE A 30 17.98 8.95 9.85
CA ILE A 30 19.29 9.03 9.23
C ILE A 30 19.96 10.32 9.69
N ALA A 31 20.99 10.19 10.51
CA ALA A 31 21.80 11.29 11.01
C ALA A 31 22.85 11.74 9.98
N ASP A 32 23.42 10.81 9.21
CA ASP A 32 24.42 11.11 8.18
C ASP A 32 24.48 10.04 7.08
N VAL A 33 24.87 10.45 5.88
CA VAL A 33 25.11 9.58 4.71
C VAL A 33 26.46 9.92 4.10
N ARG A 34 27.35 8.94 3.99
CA ARG A 34 28.71 9.12 3.42
C ARG A 34 28.97 8.10 2.32
N THR A 35 29.34 8.56 1.13
CA THR A 35 29.66 7.71 -0.03
C THR A 35 31.18 7.48 -0.14
N GLY A 36 31.59 6.55 -1.01
CA GLY A 36 33.01 6.29 -1.28
C GLY A 36 33.77 5.66 -0.12
N VAL A 37 33.07 4.91 0.75
CA VAL A 37 33.67 4.20 1.89
C VAL A 37 33.89 2.74 1.50
N ASP A 38 35.05 2.44 0.92
CA ASP A 38 35.36 1.12 0.33
C ASP A 38 35.30 -0.07 1.30
N THR A 39 35.43 0.17 2.60
CA THR A 39 35.44 -0.89 3.62
C THR A 39 34.49 -0.55 4.77
N PRO A 40 33.75 -1.54 5.34
CA PRO A 40 32.88 -1.31 6.47
C PRO A 40 33.65 -0.72 7.67
N PRO A 41 33.22 0.42 8.23
CA PRO A 41 33.80 0.94 9.47
C PRO A 41 33.67 -0.06 10.63
N PRO A 42 34.57 -0.04 11.63
CA PRO A 42 34.46 -0.90 12.80
C PRO A 42 33.10 -0.73 13.50
N GLY A 43 32.40 -1.85 13.74
CA GLY A 43 31.08 -1.86 14.40
C GLY A 43 29.89 -1.57 13.48
N ALA A 44 30.10 -1.26 12.19
CA ALA A 44 29.01 -1.11 11.24
C ALA A 44 28.34 -2.46 10.92
N THR A 45 27.01 -2.46 10.84
CA THR A 45 26.24 -3.59 10.31
C THR A 45 26.30 -3.57 8.79
N VAL A 46 26.78 -4.66 8.20
CA VAL A 46 26.94 -4.79 6.75
C VAL A 46 25.63 -5.23 6.10
N LEU A 47 25.14 -4.47 5.12
CA LEU A 47 24.03 -4.85 4.25
C LEU A 47 24.57 -5.18 2.86
N ARG A 48 24.69 -6.48 2.55
CA ARG A 48 25.23 -6.99 1.27
C ARG A 48 24.15 -7.06 0.19
N GLY A 49 24.45 -6.54 -0.99
CA GLY A 49 23.53 -6.37 -2.11
C GLY A 49 23.24 -4.90 -2.42
N LEU A 50 22.11 -4.65 -3.07
CA LEU A 50 21.60 -3.30 -3.34
C LEU A 50 20.63 -2.88 -2.25
N THR A 51 20.94 -1.81 -1.54
CA THR A 51 20.01 -1.18 -0.60
C THR A 51 19.24 -0.05 -1.29
N VAL A 52 17.92 -0.12 -1.26
CA VAL A 52 16.97 0.93 -1.64
C VAL A 52 16.32 1.47 -0.36
N PRO A 53 15.68 2.67 -0.39
CA PRO A 53 14.78 3.05 0.70
C PRO A 53 13.72 1.95 0.93
N GLY A 54 13.21 1.85 2.14
CA GLY A 54 12.12 0.95 2.48
C GLY A 54 10.95 1.10 1.50
N LEU A 55 10.28 0.00 1.18
CA LEU A 55 9.18 0.01 0.21
C LEU A 55 7.88 0.41 0.91
N ALA A 56 7.09 1.30 0.30
CA ALA A 56 5.75 1.66 0.77
C ALA A 56 4.68 0.98 -0.07
N ASN A 57 3.91 0.11 0.57
CA ASN A 57 2.72 -0.50 -0.02
C ASN A 57 1.54 0.44 0.20
N ALA A 58 1.20 1.25 -0.79
CA ALA A 58 0.24 2.34 -0.63
C ALA A 58 -1.23 1.87 -0.50
N HIS A 59 -1.52 0.61 -0.84
CA HIS A 59 -2.87 0.07 -0.76
C HIS A 59 -2.87 -1.43 -0.39
N SER A 60 -3.68 -1.78 0.62
CA SER A 60 -3.73 -3.09 1.25
C SER A 60 -5.12 -3.38 1.82
N HIS A 61 -5.55 -4.63 1.70
CA HIS A 61 -6.64 -5.20 2.47
C HIS A 61 -6.15 -6.48 3.17
N ALA A 62 -5.64 -6.37 4.40
CA ALA A 62 -4.90 -7.45 5.05
C ALA A 62 -5.67 -8.78 5.09
N PHE A 63 -6.99 -8.74 5.27
CA PHE A 63 -7.78 -9.97 5.32
C PHE A 63 -7.97 -10.67 3.97
N HIS A 64 -7.78 -9.97 2.84
CA HIS A 64 -7.84 -10.56 1.50
C HIS A 64 -6.73 -11.57 1.27
N ARG A 65 -5.64 -11.48 2.04
CA ARG A 65 -4.58 -12.47 2.03
C ARG A 65 -5.07 -13.89 2.30
N ALA A 66 -6.19 -14.06 3.02
CA ALA A 66 -6.83 -15.36 3.26
C ALA A 66 -7.55 -15.93 2.02
N LEU A 67 -7.84 -15.10 1.01
CA LEU A 67 -8.50 -15.46 -0.25
C LEU A 67 -7.51 -16.04 -1.27
N ARG A 68 -6.21 -15.72 -1.13
CA ARG A 68 -5.14 -16.15 -2.06
C ARG A 68 -5.27 -17.65 -2.39
N SER A 69 -5.22 -17.96 -3.68
CA SER A 69 -5.35 -19.30 -4.27
C SER A 69 -6.72 -19.97 -4.12
N THR A 70 -7.70 -19.33 -3.47
CA THR A 70 -9.07 -19.84 -3.35
C THR A 70 -9.95 -19.26 -4.46
N VAL A 71 -9.80 -17.97 -4.74
CA VAL A 71 -10.59 -17.24 -5.74
C VAL A 71 -10.10 -17.44 -7.18
N GLN A 72 -8.91 -18.04 -7.37
CA GLN A 72 -8.37 -18.45 -8.67
C GLN A 72 -8.79 -19.87 -9.08
N VAL A 73 -9.65 -20.54 -8.31
CA VAL A 73 -10.17 -21.87 -8.66
C VAL A 73 -11.38 -21.74 -9.59
N GLY A 74 -11.26 -22.28 -10.81
CA GLY A 74 -12.34 -22.29 -11.79
C GLY A 74 -12.43 -20.98 -12.58
N SER A 75 -13.63 -20.65 -13.06
CA SER A 75 -13.92 -19.37 -13.69
C SER A 75 -14.92 -18.60 -12.84
N GLY A 76 -14.82 -17.28 -12.82
CA GLY A 76 -15.66 -16.43 -11.99
C GLY A 76 -15.73 -15.00 -12.52
N THR A 77 -16.43 -14.17 -11.78
CA THR A 77 -16.46 -12.71 -11.95
C THR A 77 -16.03 -12.06 -10.64
N PHE A 78 -15.83 -10.74 -10.64
CA PHE A 78 -15.67 -9.96 -9.41
C PHE A 78 -16.73 -10.31 -8.34
N TRP A 79 -17.97 -10.60 -8.76
CA TRP A 79 -19.06 -10.93 -7.84
C TRP A 79 -18.89 -12.27 -7.14
N THR A 80 -18.42 -13.31 -7.83
CA THR A 80 -18.16 -14.62 -7.21
C THR A 80 -16.94 -14.57 -6.30
N TRP A 81 -15.93 -13.76 -6.65
CA TRP A 81 -14.82 -13.45 -5.76
C TRP A 81 -15.32 -12.79 -4.46
N ARG A 82 -16.26 -11.85 -4.59
CA ARG A 82 -16.82 -11.09 -3.46
C ARG A 82 -17.58 -11.97 -2.46
N GLU A 83 -18.25 -13.02 -2.90
CA GLU A 83 -18.91 -13.98 -1.99
C GLU A 83 -17.91 -14.70 -1.09
N VAL A 84 -16.76 -15.12 -1.64
CA VAL A 84 -15.68 -15.73 -0.86
C VAL A 84 -15.08 -14.71 0.11
N MET A 85 -14.88 -13.48 -0.33
CA MET A 85 -14.42 -12.37 0.51
C MET A 85 -15.35 -12.15 1.71
N TYR A 86 -16.66 -12.09 1.50
CA TYR A 86 -17.65 -11.96 2.57
C TYR A 86 -17.63 -13.14 3.54
N SER A 87 -17.39 -14.37 3.06
CA SER A 87 -17.31 -15.54 3.94
C SER A 87 -16.14 -15.47 4.92
N VAL A 88 -15.03 -14.84 4.53
CA VAL A 88 -13.88 -14.57 5.40
C VAL A 88 -14.19 -13.41 6.34
N ALA A 89 -14.72 -12.32 5.78
CA ALA A 89 -15.08 -11.12 6.53
C ALA A 89 -16.04 -11.46 7.69
N ASP A 90 -17.05 -12.30 7.46
CA ASP A 90 -18.05 -12.74 8.46
C ASP A 90 -17.43 -13.45 9.69
N ARG A 91 -16.22 -14.02 9.56
CA ARG A 91 -15.57 -14.83 10.61
C ARG A 91 -14.52 -14.08 11.40
N LEU A 92 -14.15 -12.88 10.97
CA LEU A 92 -13.15 -12.07 11.64
C LEU A 92 -13.72 -11.41 12.91
N THR A 93 -12.95 -11.53 13.99
CA THR A 93 -13.08 -10.80 15.26
C THR A 93 -11.80 -9.97 15.45
N PRO A 94 -11.73 -9.04 16.42
CA PRO A 94 -10.51 -8.28 16.66
C PRO A 94 -9.28 -9.17 16.89
N ASP A 95 -9.43 -10.25 17.66
CA ASP A 95 -8.35 -11.20 17.94
C ASP A 95 -7.90 -11.99 16.69
N THR A 96 -8.85 -12.52 15.91
CA THR A 96 -8.49 -13.28 14.70
C THR A 96 -7.96 -12.38 13.59
N TYR A 97 -8.41 -11.13 13.54
CA TYR A 97 -7.88 -10.14 12.60
C TYR A 97 -6.48 -9.68 12.98
N HIS A 98 -6.21 -9.43 14.27
CA HIS A 98 -4.85 -9.16 14.77
C HIS A 98 -3.89 -10.29 14.38
N ALA A 99 -4.26 -11.55 14.67
CA ALA A 99 -3.42 -12.70 14.37
C ALA A 99 -3.13 -12.84 12.87
N LEU A 100 -4.16 -12.66 12.02
CA LEU A 100 -4.00 -12.67 10.57
C LEU A 100 -3.11 -11.52 10.11
N ALA A 101 -3.46 -10.29 10.44
CA ALA A 101 -2.75 -9.09 10.01
C ALA A 101 -1.28 -9.10 10.43
N ARG A 102 -0.96 -9.56 11.65
CA ARG A 102 0.43 -9.70 12.11
C ARG A 102 1.23 -10.63 11.20
N ALA A 103 0.63 -11.73 10.76
CA ALA A 103 1.26 -12.67 9.85
C ALA A 103 1.39 -12.11 8.43
N VAL A 104 0.39 -11.36 7.95
CA VAL A 104 0.42 -10.66 6.65
C VAL A 104 1.49 -9.58 6.62
N TYR A 105 1.55 -8.75 7.65
CA TYR A 105 2.55 -7.69 7.77
C TYR A 105 3.96 -8.23 7.94
N ALA A 106 4.12 -9.42 8.53
CA ALA A 106 5.40 -10.12 8.53
C ALA A 106 5.79 -10.64 7.14
N GLU A 107 4.84 -11.10 6.31
CA GLU A 107 5.09 -11.41 4.89
C GLU A 107 5.50 -10.14 4.12
N MET A 108 4.84 -9.01 4.37
CA MET A 108 5.22 -7.72 3.78
C MET A 108 6.64 -7.30 4.16
N ALA A 109 7.02 -7.43 5.44
CA ALA A 109 8.38 -7.15 5.88
C ALA A 109 9.41 -8.05 5.15
N LEU A 110 9.12 -9.36 5.00
CA LEU A 110 9.95 -10.28 4.21
C LEU A 110 10.06 -9.86 2.73
N ALA A 111 9.04 -9.20 2.20
CA ALA A 111 9.02 -8.65 0.84
C ALA A 111 9.67 -7.24 0.73
N GLY A 112 10.27 -6.73 1.81
CA GLY A 112 10.94 -5.42 1.80
C GLY A 112 10.03 -4.22 2.04
N ILE A 113 8.77 -4.44 2.41
CA ILE A 113 7.82 -3.37 2.73
C ILE A 113 8.06 -2.91 4.17
N THR A 114 8.25 -1.59 4.35
CA THR A 114 8.46 -0.96 5.65
C THR A 114 7.24 -0.20 6.14
N THR A 115 6.34 0.17 5.22
CA THR A 115 5.13 0.96 5.49
C THR A 115 3.97 0.44 4.65
N VAL A 116 2.80 0.28 5.27
CA VAL A 116 1.56 -0.13 4.58
C VAL A 116 0.44 0.89 4.76
N GLY A 117 -0.28 1.21 3.69
CA GLY A 117 -1.58 1.86 3.71
C GLY A 117 -2.67 0.81 3.83
N GLU A 118 -3.17 0.58 5.04
CA GLU A 118 -4.22 -0.40 5.28
C GLU A 118 -5.58 0.27 5.05
N PHE A 119 -6.22 -0.05 3.92
CA PHE A 119 -7.54 0.43 3.55
C PHE A 119 -8.59 -0.41 4.27
N HIS A 120 -8.96 0.06 5.46
CA HIS A 120 -9.70 -0.70 6.46
C HIS A 120 -11.19 -0.35 6.48
N TYR A 121 -12.04 -1.31 6.08
CA TYR A 121 -13.49 -1.16 6.04
C TYR A 121 -14.25 -2.20 6.87
N LEU A 122 -13.59 -2.97 7.74
CA LEU A 122 -14.24 -4.01 8.54
C LEU A 122 -14.31 -3.59 10.01
N HIS A 123 -15.36 -2.85 10.38
CA HIS A 123 -15.41 -2.10 11.64
C HIS A 123 -16.17 -2.84 12.76
N HIS A 124 -17.31 -3.45 12.42
CA HIS A 124 -18.30 -3.90 13.40
C HIS A 124 -18.37 -5.43 13.57
N ALA A 125 -19.14 -5.89 14.56
CA ALA A 125 -19.44 -7.30 14.77
C ALA A 125 -20.22 -7.91 13.58
N PRO A 126 -20.32 -9.25 13.45
CA PRO A 126 -20.97 -9.89 12.31
C PRO A 126 -22.42 -9.47 11.99
N ASP A 127 -23.15 -8.94 12.97
CA ASP A 127 -24.52 -8.43 12.79
C ASP A 127 -24.60 -6.92 12.48
N GLY A 128 -23.44 -6.24 12.43
CA GLY A 128 -23.31 -4.79 12.28
C GLY A 128 -23.25 -4.01 13.59
N THR A 129 -23.31 -4.67 14.75
CA THR A 129 -23.25 -3.98 16.04
C THR A 129 -21.82 -3.48 16.31
N PRO A 130 -21.62 -2.21 16.72
CA PRO A 130 -20.32 -1.73 17.16
C PRO A 130 -19.79 -2.54 18.35
N TYR A 131 -18.48 -2.74 18.41
CA TYR A 131 -17.82 -3.31 19.59
C TYR A 131 -17.78 -2.30 20.75
N ASP A 132 -17.46 -2.76 21.96
CA ASP A 132 -17.31 -1.89 23.15
C ASP A 132 -16.30 -0.76 22.92
N ASP A 133 -15.17 -1.08 22.29
CA ASP A 133 -14.33 -0.10 21.60
C ASP A 133 -14.77 -0.06 20.13
N PRO A 134 -15.37 1.05 19.66
CA PRO A 134 -15.89 1.12 18.29
C PRO A 134 -14.79 0.94 17.22
N ASN A 135 -13.51 1.13 17.56
CA ASN A 135 -12.38 0.95 16.67
C ASN A 135 -11.58 -0.34 16.95
N ALA A 136 -12.13 -1.32 17.67
CA ALA A 136 -11.42 -2.55 18.05
C ALA A 136 -10.72 -3.27 16.87
N MET A 137 -11.34 -3.28 15.68
CA MET A 137 -10.76 -3.89 14.47
C MET A 137 -9.59 -3.07 13.90
N GLY A 138 -9.71 -1.75 13.86
CA GLY A 138 -8.62 -0.84 13.45
C GLY A 138 -7.45 -0.88 14.43
N GLU A 139 -7.74 -0.93 15.73
CA GLU A 139 -6.72 -1.06 16.77
C GLU A 139 -5.98 -2.39 16.71
N ALA A 140 -6.67 -3.48 16.37
CA ALA A 140 -6.06 -4.78 16.10
C ALA A 140 -5.03 -4.71 14.95
N LEU A 141 -5.34 -3.99 13.88
CA LEU A 141 -4.42 -3.79 12.74
C LEU A 141 -3.20 -2.95 13.13
N ILE A 142 -3.41 -1.86 13.88
CA ILE A 142 -2.29 -1.01 14.31
C ILE A 142 -1.35 -1.76 15.26
N ALA A 143 -1.90 -2.58 16.17
CA ALA A 143 -1.12 -3.43 17.05
C ALA A 143 -0.35 -4.51 16.26
N ALA A 144 -1.02 -5.16 15.30
CA ALA A 144 -0.40 -6.15 14.42
C ALA A 144 0.79 -5.58 13.64
N ALA A 145 0.68 -4.35 13.12
CA ALA A 145 1.77 -3.67 12.42
C ALA A 145 2.98 -3.42 13.34
N ALA A 146 2.74 -2.99 14.60
CA ALA A 146 3.80 -2.80 15.59
C ALA A 146 4.57 -4.10 15.87
N GLU A 147 3.84 -5.22 16.01
CA GLU A 147 4.40 -6.52 16.33
C GLU A 147 5.15 -7.18 15.16
N ALA A 148 4.66 -6.98 13.93
CA ALA A 148 5.41 -7.32 12.71
C ALA A 148 6.60 -6.36 12.48
N GLY A 149 6.53 -5.16 13.05
CA GLY A 149 7.61 -4.19 13.05
C GLY A 149 7.67 -3.30 11.81
N ILE A 150 6.54 -3.16 11.11
CA ILE A 150 6.35 -2.20 10.01
C ILE A 150 5.54 -1.00 10.50
N ARG A 151 5.54 0.07 9.70
CA ARG A 151 4.65 1.23 9.88
C ARG A 151 3.32 0.99 9.21
N ILE A 152 2.29 1.65 9.71
CA ILE A 152 0.94 1.62 9.16
C ILE A 152 0.40 3.04 8.99
N THR A 153 -0.24 3.30 7.86
CA THR A 153 -1.24 4.35 7.75
C THR A 153 -2.58 3.64 7.69
N LEU A 154 -3.33 3.69 8.79
CA LEU A 154 -4.68 3.12 8.85
C LEU A 154 -5.61 4.09 8.13
N LEU A 155 -6.04 3.72 6.94
CA LEU A 155 -7.02 4.47 6.15
C LEU A 155 -8.41 3.98 6.57
N ASP A 156 -8.97 4.61 7.61
CA ASP A 156 -10.28 4.23 8.11
C ASP A 156 -11.34 4.60 7.07
N THR A 157 -12.05 3.58 6.58
CA THR A 157 -12.84 3.71 5.36
C THR A 157 -14.30 4.00 5.68
N ALA A 158 -14.81 5.10 5.12
CA ALA A 158 -16.23 5.41 5.06
C ALA A 158 -16.94 4.48 4.06
N TYR A 159 -17.96 3.79 4.55
CA TYR A 159 -18.84 2.92 3.78
C TYR A 159 -20.27 3.11 4.31
N VAL A 160 -21.21 3.44 3.44
CA VAL A 160 -22.60 3.73 3.84
C VAL A 160 -23.61 2.90 3.04
N SER A 161 -23.24 2.47 1.83
CA SER A 161 -24.17 2.00 0.81
C SER A 161 -23.65 0.76 0.07
N SER A 162 -24.54 -0.14 -0.35
CA SER A 162 -24.18 -1.34 -1.14
C SER A 162 -24.00 -1.05 -2.64
N GLY A 163 -24.38 0.15 -3.07
CA GLY A 163 -24.37 0.67 -4.44
C GLY A 163 -25.24 1.92 -4.52
N PHE A 164 -25.23 2.68 -5.62
CA PHE A 164 -26.00 3.93 -5.71
C PHE A 164 -27.46 3.80 -5.24
N GLY A 165 -27.81 4.54 -4.17
CA GLY A 165 -29.14 4.56 -3.57
C GLY A 165 -29.60 3.27 -2.87
N LYS A 166 -28.68 2.39 -2.44
CA LYS A 166 -29.01 1.09 -1.84
C LYS A 166 -28.47 0.93 -0.43
N GLU A 167 -29.32 0.46 0.47
CA GLU A 167 -28.90 0.07 1.82
C GLU A 167 -27.82 -1.03 1.80
N PRO A 168 -26.92 -1.06 2.79
CA PRO A 168 -25.98 -2.15 3.01
C PRO A 168 -26.68 -3.51 3.12
N ASP A 169 -26.14 -4.52 2.43
CA ASP A 169 -26.56 -5.90 2.62
C ASP A 169 -26.10 -6.46 3.98
N ARG A 170 -26.49 -7.70 4.29
CA ARG A 170 -26.14 -8.36 5.57
C ARG A 170 -24.64 -8.31 5.89
N HIS A 171 -23.78 -8.52 4.90
CA HIS A 171 -22.33 -8.56 5.09
C HIS A 171 -21.75 -7.15 5.22
N GLN A 172 -22.26 -6.22 4.41
CA GLN A 172 -21.81 -4.84 4.39
C GLN A 172 -22.21 -4.03 5.62
N ARG A 173 -23.16 -4.52 6.42
CA ARG A 173 -23.45 -3.94 7.75
C ARG A 173 -22.23 -3.89 8.66
N ARG A 174 -21.26 -4.80 8.49
CA ARG A 174 -20.01 -4.76 9.26
C ARG A 174 -19.12 -3.57 8.89
N PHE A 175 -19.36 -2.96 7.73
CA PHE A 175 -18.53 -1.90 7.17
C PHE A 175 -19.13 -0.52 7.42
N SER A 176 -20.43 -0.45 7.74
CA SER A 176 -21.18 0.79 7.70
C SER A 176 -21.49 1.33 9.09
N ASP A 177 -21.04 2.56 9.34
CA ASP A 177 -21.46 3.40 10.46
C ASP A 177 -22.86 4.01 10.25
N GLY A 178 -23.52 3.71 9.12
CA GLY A 178 -24.83 4.22 8.74
C GLY A 178 -24.81 5.60 8.06
N THR A 179 -23.96 6.53 8.52
CA THR A 179 -23.68 7.80 7.83
C THR A 179 -22.21 8.18 7.92
N THR A 180 -21.77 9.09 7.05
CA THR A 180 -20.40 9.62 7.10
C THR A 180 -20.13 10.47 8.34
N GLU A 181 -21.14 11.08 8.95
CA GLU A 181 -21.00 11.81 10.22
C GLU A 181 -20.70 10.84 11.37
N ALA A 182 -21.43 9.73 11.45
CA ALA A 182 -21.17 8.68 12.45
C ALA A 182 -19.78 8.04 12.24
N TRP A 183 -19.40 7.80 10.98
CA TRP A 183 -18.03 7.41 10.63
C TRP A 183 -17.01 8.43 11.12
N ALA A 184 -17.21 9.73 10.85
CA ALA A 184 -16.29 10.80 11.26
C ALA A 184 -16.15 10.91 12.79
N GLU A 185 -17.24 10.71 13.54
CA GLU A 185 -17.24 10.62 15.00
C GLU A 185 -16.36 9.45 15.48
N ARG A 186 -16.57 8.25 14.94
CA ARG A 186 -15.78 7.05 15.27
C ARG A 186 -14.31 7.22 14.88
N ALA A 187 -14.02 7.65 13.66
CA ALA A 187 -12.67 7.81 13.13
C ALA A 187 -11.86 8.87 13.93
N THR A 188 -12.52 9.89 14.47
CA THR A 188 -11.87 10.92 15.32
C THR A 188 -11.31 10.36 16.63
N LEU A 189 -11.78 9.19 17.08
CA LEU A 189 -11.28 8.54 18.29
C LEU A 189 -9.90 7.90 18.08
N LEU A 190 -9.55 7.51 16.84
CA LEU A 190 -8.23 6.99 16.49
C LEU A 190 -7.14 8.04 16.68
N LYS A 191 -5.92 7.59 16.98
CA LYS A 191 -4.76 8.44 17.27
C LYS A 191 -3.50 7.96 16.57
N ASP A 192 -2.73 8.92 16.08
CA ASP A 192 -1.36 8.70 15.60
C ASP A 192 -0.46 8.12 16.69
N ARG A 193 0.53 7.33 16.26
CA ARG A 193 1.60 6.73 17.06
C ARG A 193 2.91 6.82 16.28
N ASP A 194 4.05 6.53 16.91
CA ASP A 194 5.36 6.58 16.23
C ASP A 194 5.44 5.69 14.97
N HIS A 195 4.72 4.57 14.95
CA HIS A 195 4.61 3.65 13.83
C HIS A 195 3.28 3.75 13.07
N ALA A 196 2.35 4.61 13.49
CA ALA A 196 0.98 4.64 12.97
C ALA A 196 0.51 6.05 12.61
N ARG A 197 -0.01 6.23 11.40
CA ARG A 197 -0.78 7.42 10.99
C ARG A 197 -2.24 7.05 10.80
N ILE A 198 -3.13 7.99 11.09
CA ILE A 198 -4.55 7.86 10.77
C ILE A 198 -4.86 8.69 9.53
N GLY A 199 -5.34 8.00 8.50
CA GLY A 199 -5.90 8.59 7.30
C GLY A 199 -7.38 8.25 7.16
N ALA A 200 -8.00 8.80 6.12
CA ALA A 200 -9.37 8.46 5.75
C ALA A 200 -9.38 7.73 4.41
N ALA A 201 -10.45 6.96 4.19
CA ALA A 201 -10.75 6.46 2.87
C ALA A 201 -12.25 6.62 2.56
N ILE A 202 -12.56 6.91 1.30
CA ILE A 202 -13.90 6.73 0.73
C ILE A 202 -13.85 5.37 0.05
N HIS A 203 -14.67 4.39 0.48
CA HIS A 203 -14.61 3.07 -0.17
C HIS A 203 -14.76 3.21 -1.69
N SER A 204 -15.83 3.85 -2.16
CA SER A 204 -16.00 4.33 -3.54
C SER A 204 -17.23 5.21 -3.64
N VAL A 205 -17.44 5.86 -4.78
CA VAL A 205 -18.69 6.61 -5.06
C VAL A 205 -19.95 5.73 -5.03
N ARG A 206 -19.80 4.40 -5.14
CA ARG A 206 -20.91 3.44 -4.98
C ARG A 206 -21.32 3.28 -3.51
N ALA A 207 -20.34 3.40 -2.62
CA ALA A 207 -20.47 3.08 -1.21
C ALA A 207 -20.68 4.31 -0.32
N VAL A 208 -20.34 5.51 -0.78
CA VAL A 208 -20.62 6.77 -0.07
C VAL A 208 -21.55 7.61 -0.95
N PRO A 209 -22.77 7.96 -0.47
CA PRO A 209 -23.68 8.86 -1.18
C PRO A 209 -23.02 10.19 -1.53
N ALA A 210 -23.37 10.76 -2.68
CA ALA A 210 -22.76 12.00 -3.19
C ALA A 210 -22.85 13.16 -2.18
N ASP A 211 -24.00 13.34 -1.54
CA ASP A 211 -24.25 14.38 -0.52
C ASP A 211 -23.50 14.16 0.81
N GLN A 212 -22.75 13.06 0.92
CA GLN A 212 -21.95 12.70 2.09
C GLN A 212 -20.43 12.64 1.80
N LEU A 213 -20.01 12.81 0.53
CA LEU A 213 -18.59 12.79 0.16
C LEU A 213 -17.80 13.93 0.84
N ASP A 214 -18.40 15.12 0.88
CA ASP A 214 -17.82 16.33 1.47
C ASP A 214 -17.43 16.12 2.95
N THR A 215 -18.23 15.36 3.71
CA THR A 215 -17.96 15.06 5.13
C THR A 215 -16.62 14.32 5.31
N VAL A 216 -16.33 13.37 4.42
CA VAL A 216 -15.07 12.61 4.47
C VAL A 216 -13.89 13.47 4.00
N ALA A 217 -14.09 14.26 2.95
CA ALA A 217 -13.09 15.20 2.45
C ALA A 217 -12.74 16.27 3.50
N GLU A 218 -13.74 16.86 4.18
CA GLU A 218 -13.55 17.84 5.24
C GLU A 218 -12.82 17.22 6.44
N TRP A 219 -13.19 16.00 6.85
CA TRP A 219 -12.51 15.30 7.93
C TRP A 219 -11.01 15.15 7.67
N ALA A 220 -10.65 14.71 6.44
CA ALA A 220 -9.26 14.54 6.04
C ALA A 220 -8.54 15.88 5.92
N GLY A 221 -9.17 16.86 5.25
CA GLY A 221 -8.62 18.19 5.02
C GLY A 221 -8.33 18.96 6.31
N THR A 222 -9.27 18.98 7.26
CA THR A 222 -9.10 19.64 8.57
C THR A 222 -7.96 19.04 9.41
N ARG A 223 -7.64 17.77 9.19
CA ARG A 223 -6.55 17.06 9.89
C ARG A 223 -5.25 17.04 9.11
N GLY A 224 -5.25 17.47 7.84
CA GLY A 224 -4.13 17.24 6.92
C GLY A 224 -3.81 15.76 6.73
N ALA A 225 -4.81 14.90 6.91
CA ALA A 225 -4.66 13.45 6.84
C ALA A 225 -4.69 12.97 5.38
N PRO A 226 -3.96 11.88 5.03
CA PRO A 226 -4.10 11.24 3.73
C PRO A 226 -5.55 10.78 3.49
N LEU A 227 -6.04 10.96 2.27
CA LEU A 227 -7.36 10.50 1.83
C LEU A 227 -7.18 9.53 0.66
N HIS A 228 -7.77 8.34 0.74
CA HIS A 228 -7.73 7.35 -0.35
C HIS A 228 -9.13 7.04 -0.86
N VAL A 229 -9.25 6.65 -2.12
CA VAL A 229 -10.54 6.25 -2.70
C VAL A 229 -10.37 5.19 -3.79
N HIS A 230 -11.15 4.10 -3.78
CA HIS A 230 -11.22 3.24 -4.97
C HIS A 230 -11.95 4.01 -6.06
N LEU A 231 -11.28 4.18 -7.20
CA LEU A 231 -11.74 5.09 -8.24
C LEU A 231 -11.62 4.43 -9.62
N SER A 232 -12.78 4.24 -10.27
CA SER A 232 -12.85 3.87 -11.68
C SER A 232 -12.11 2.56 -12.01
N GLU A 233 -12.15 1.60 -11.08
CA GLU A 233 -11.55 0.26 -11.20
C GLU A 233 -12.21 -0.57 -12.31
N GLN A 234 -13.55 -0.56 -12.36
CA GLN A 234 -14.36 -1.36 -13.27
C GLN A 234 -15.26 -0.46 -14.14
N THR A 235 -15.49 -0.84 -15.42
CA THR A 235 -16.38 -0.06 -16.31
C THR A 235 -17.82 0.01 -15.78
N ALA A 236 -18.27 -1.05 -15.09
CA ALA A 236 -19.60 -1.09 -14.48
C ALA A 236 -19.81 -0.02 -13.40
N GLU A 237 -18.75 0.40 -12.69
CA GLU A 237 -18.83 1.52 -11.75
C GLU A 237 -19.10 2.84 -12.50
N ASN A 238 -18.37 3.06 -13.59
CA ASN A 238 -18.50 4.26 -14.42
C ASN A 238 -19.89 4.35 -15.06
N GLU A 239 -20.39 3.25 -15.62
CA GLU A 239 -21.73 3.17 -16.20
C GLU A 239 -22.82 3.44 -15.16
N ALA A 240 -22.69 2.88 -13.95
CA ALA A 240 -23.64 3.09 -12.88
C ALA A 240 -23.59 4.52 -12.32
N CYS A 241 -22.40 5.12 -12.23
CA CYS A 241 -22.23 6.52 -11.83
C CYS A 241 -22.87 7.47 -12.84
N LEU A 242 -22.62 7.24 -14.14
CA LEU A 242 -23.25 8.01 -15.21
C LEU A 242 -24.78 7.90 -15.16
N ALA A 243 -25.32 6.69 -14.95
CA ALA A 243 -26.76 6.51 -14.84
C ALA A 243 -27.39 7.19 -13.62
N ALA A 244 -26.65 7.31 -12.51
CA ALA A 244 -27.14 7.89 -11.25
C ALA A 244 -26.93 9.42 -11.16
N HIS A 245 -25.83 9.93 -11.71
CA HIS A 245 -25.35 11.30 -11.50
C HIS A 245 -24.99 12.06 -12.78
N ASP A 246 -25.18 11.46 -13.96
CA ASP A 246 -24.88 12.06 -15.28
C ASP A 246 -23.40 12.50 -15.43
N CYS A 247 -22.49 11.88 -14.69
CA CYS A 247 -21.06 12.16 -14.73
C CYS A 247 -20.21 10.92 -14.36
N THR A 248 -18.90 11.01 -14.59
CA THR A 248 -17.93 9.99 -14.19
C THR A 248 -17.71 10.00 -12.67
N PRO A 249 -17.24 8.89 -12.08
CA PRO A 249 -16.82 8.87 -10.67
C PRO A 249 -15.83 9.98 -10.31
N THR A 250 -14.86 10.26 -11.18
CA THR A 250 -13.84 11.30 -10.95
C THR A 250 -14.45 12.70 -10.95
N ARG A 251 -15.34 13.01 -11.90
CA ARG A 251 -16.07 14.28 -11.92
C ARG A 251 -16.92 14.44 -10.67
N LEU A 252 -17.63 13.40 -10.23
CA LEU A 252 -18.42 13.43 -9.00
C LEU A 252 -17.53 13.76 -7.79
N LEU A 253 -16.39 13.08 -7.62
CA LEU A 253 -15.44 13.38 -6.55
C LEU A 253 -14.88 14.81 -6.63
N ALA A 254 -14.64 15.33 -7.83
CA ALA A 254 -14.18 16.71 -8.03
C ALA A 254 -15.24 17.74 -7.59
N ASP A 255 -16.49 17.52 -7.97
CA ASP A 255 -17.61 18.42 -7.65
C ASP A 255 -17.90 18.46 -6.14
N HIS A 256 -17.50 17.40 -5.42
CA HIS A 256 -17.60 17.24 -3.96
C HIS A 256 -16.30 17.54 -3.21
N GLY A 257 -15.33 18.19 -3.85
CA GLY A 257 -14.10 18.68 -3.19
C GLY A 257 -13.16 17.58 -2.67
N VAL A 258 -13.31 16.34 -3.14
CA VAL A 258 -12.49 15.20 -2.70
C VAL A 258 -11.09 15.24 -3.33
N LEU A 259 -10.97 15.73 -4.57
CA LEU A 259 -9.70 15.74 -5.30
C LEU A 259 -8.73 16.78 -4.73
N GLY A 260 -7.45 16.42 -4.64
CA GLY A 260 -6.41 17.31 -4.12
C GLY A 260 -5.09 16.59 -3.82
N PRO A 261 -4.05 17.33 -3.40
CA PRO A 261 -2.69 16.79 -3.23
C PRO A 261 -2.53 15.78 -2.09
N ASN A 262 -3.50 15.71 -1.17
CA ASN A 262 -3.53 14.71 -0.10
C ASN A 262 -4.41 13.49 -0.44
N THR A 263 -5.04 13.50 -1.62
CA THR A 263 -5.94 12.45 -2.08
C THR A 263 -5.21 11.50 -3.02
N THR A 264 -5.44 10.20 -2.87
CA THR A 264 -4.94 9.16 -3.78
C THR A 264 -6.12 8.34 -4.32
N GLY A 265 -6.31 8.37 -5.63
CA GLY A 265 -7.21 7.46 -6.33
C GLY A 265 -6.53 6.11 -6.55
N VAL A 266 -7.13 5.04 -6.04
CA VAL A 266 -6.66 3.67 -6.23
C VAL A 266 -7.26 3.12 -7.52
N HIS A 267 -6.45 2.42 -8.31
CA HIS A 267 -6.72 1.89 -9.65
C HIS A 267 -6.70 2.94 -10.76
N ASN A 268 -7.70 3.82 -10.81
CA ASN A 268 -7.83 4.81 -11.89
C ASN A 268 -7.80 4.16 -13.30
N THR A 269 -8.42 2.99 -13.45
CA THR A 269 -8.26 2.15 -14.65
C THR A 269 -8.99 2.72 -15.87
N HIS A 270 -10.24 3.15 -15.68
CA HIS A 270 -11.14 3.51 -16.79
C HIS A 270 -11.46 5.01 -16.86
N LEU A 271 -10.44 5.82 -17.09
CA LEU A 271 -10.58 7.27 -17.11
C LEU A 271 -10.82 7.83 -18.52
N THR A 272 -11.60 8.91 -18.59
CA THR A 272 -11.68 9.80 -19.75
C THR A 272 -10.55 10.84 -19.73
N ASP A 273 -10.33 11.55 -20.84
CA ASP A 273 -9.33 12.64 -20.90
C ASP A 273 -9.63 13.75 -19.89
N GLU A 274 -10.91 14.03 -19.62
CA GLU A 274 -11.34 14.99 -18.61
C GLU A 274 -10.97 14.53 -17.20
N ASP A 275 -11.18 13.24 -16.89
CA ASP A 275 -10.83 12.67 -15.59
C ASP A 275 -9.32 12.74 -15.34
N ILE A 276 -8.51 12.43 -16.36
CA ILE A 276 -7.05 12.52 -16.28
C ILE A 276 -6.62 13.97 -16.00
N ALA A 277 -7.22 14.94 -16.69
CA ALA A 277 -6.94 16.36 -16.48
C ALA A 277 -7.36 16.85 -15.07
N LEU A 278 -8.49 16.36 -14.54
CA LEU A 278 -8.93 16.68 -13.18
C LEU A 278 -7.97 16.12 -12.12
N LEU A 279 -7.58 14.85 -12.25
CA LEU A 279 -6.67 14.19 -11.31
C LEU A 279 -5.28 14.83 -11.34
N GLY A 280 -4.71 15.03 -12.52
CA GLY A 280 -3.41 15.68 -12.70
C GLY A 280 -3.43 17.14 -12.25
N GLY A 281 -4.42 17.93 -12.70
CA GLY A 281 -4.53 19.35 -12.39
C GLY A 281 -4.79 19.68 -10.92
N SER A 282 -5.39 18.75 -10.16
CA SER A 282 -5.57 18.86 -8.71
C SER A 282 -4.37 18.34 -7.89
N GLY A 283 -3.39 17.70 -8.55
CA GLY A 283 -2.30 17.00 -7.87
C GLY A 283 -2.73 15.72 -7.14
N THR A 284 -3.91 15.19 -7.45
CA THR A 284 -4.39 13.93 -6.87
C THR A 284 -3.48 12.79 -7.29
N GLY A 285 -3.01 12.01 -6.31
CA GLY A 285 -2.18 10.83 -6.53
C GLY A 285 -2.94 9.68 -7.19
N THR A 286 -2.21 8.79 -7.85
CA THR A 286 -2.70 7.52 -8.36
C THR A 286 -1.94 6.37 -7.71
N CYS A 287 -2.66 5.42 -7.13
CA CYS A 287 -2.10 4.16 -6.64
C CYS A 287 -2.51 3.03 -7.59
N MET A 288 -1.53 2.46 -8.29
CA MET A 288 -1.76 1.35 -9.21
C MET A 288 -1.48 0.02 -8.49
N CYS A 289 -2.33 -0.98 -8.71
CA CYS A 289 -2.18 -2.32 -8.13
C CYS A 289 -2.13 -3.42 -9.21
N PRO A 290 -1.14 -3.39 -10.15
CA PRO A 290 -1.15 -4.24 -11.34
C PRO A 290 -1.30 -5.75 -11.13
N THR A 291 -0.83 -6.33 -10.03
CA THR A 291 -1.03 -7.78 -9.79
C THR A 291 -2.48 -8.10 -9.50
N THR A 292 -3.15 -7.28 -8.67
CA THR A 292 -4.58 -7.43 -8.37
C THR A 292 -5.43 -7.06 -9.58
N GLU A 293 -5.11 -5.98 -10.28
CA GLU A 293 -5.84 -5.54 -11.48
C GLU A 293 -5.79 -6.60 -12.60
N ARG A 294 -4.67 -7.35 -12.70
CA ARG A 294 -4.57 -8.52 -13.58
C ARG A 294 -5.40 -9.70 -13.09
N ASP A 295 -5.41 -9.97 -11.78
CA ASP A 295 -6.16 -11.09 -11.17
C ASP A 295 -7.68 -10.88 -11.29
N LEU A 296 -8.15 -9.65 -11.08
CA LEU A 296 -9.56 -9.25 -11.18
C LEU A 296 -10.01 -8.90 -12.61
N ALA A 297 -9.06 -8.82 -13.53
CA ALA A 297 -9.27 -8.50 -14.94
C ALA A 297 -9.90 -7.10 -15.16
N ASP A 298 -9.42 -6.10 -14.42
CA ASP A 298 -9.89 -4.71 -14.50
C ASP A 298 -9.49 -4.08 -15.85
N GLY A 299 -8.21 -4.16 -16.19
CA GLY A 299 -7.65 -3.54 -17.38
C GLY A 299 -6.24 -3.01 -17.16
N ILE A 300 -5.78 -2.14 -18.06
CA ILE A 300 -4.51 -1.42 -17.92
C ILE A 300 -4.85 0.07 -17.85
N GLY A 301 -4.68 0.68 -16.67
CA GLY A 301 -4.96 2.10 -16.45
C GLY A 301 -4.00 3.05 -17.19
N PRO A 302 -4.40 4.30 -17.47
CA PRO A 302 -3.62 5.27 -18.24
C PRO A 302 -2.54 5.98 -17.40
N ALA A 303 -1.75 5.22 -16.63
CA ALA A 303 -0.78 5.77 -15.66
C ALA A 303 0.25 6.72 -16.29
N VAL A 304 0.69 6.46 -17.53
CA VAL A 304 1.61 7.36 -18.27
C VAL A 304 0.96 8.73 -18.51
N ALA A 305 -0.33 8.76 -18.86
CA ALA A 305 -1.05 10.00 -19.12
C ALA A 305 -1.27 10.78 -17.81
N LEU A 306 -1.68 10.08 -16.74
CA LEU A 306 -1.82 10.66 -15.40
C LEU A 306 -0.53 11.33 -14.91
N GLN A 307 0.62 10.65 -15.03
CA GLN A 307 1.89 11.25 -14.64
C GLN A 307 2.28 12.47 -15.48
N LYS A 308 1.97 12.47 -16.79
CA LYS A 308 2.23 13.63 -17.65
C LYS A 308 1.38 14.85 -17.27
N GLU A 309 0.14 14.62 -16.82
CA GLU A 309 -0.75 15.67 -16.31
C GLU A 309 -0.44 16.07 -14.86
N GLY A 310 0.51 15.41 -14.20
CA GLY A 310 1.01 15.79 -12.87
C GLY A 310 0.49 14.97 -11.69
N SER A 311 -0.20 13.85 -11.93
CA SER A 311 -0.65 12.93 -10.88
C SER A 311 0.53 12.07 -10.36
N PRO A 312 0.90 12.17 -9.06
CA PRO A 312 1.95 11.33 -8.48
C PRO A 312 1.60 9.84 -8.53
N LEU A 313 2.57 8.96 -8.81
CA LEU A 313 2.35 7.51 -8.87
C LEU A 313 2.84 6.84 -7.58
N SER A 314 1.99 5.99 -7.01
CA SER A 314 2.32 5.03 -5.95
C SER A 314 1.86 3.62 -6.35
N LEU A 315 2.28 2.61 -5.61
CA LEU A 315 2.01 1.20 -5.90
C LEU A 315 1.40 0.49 -4.70
N GLY A 316 0.46 -0.41 -4.95
CA GLY A 316 -0.22 -1.20 -3.92
C GLY A 316 -0.31 -2.68 -4.29
N SER A 317 -0.31 -3.55 -3.28
CA SER A 317 -0.53 -4.99 -3.47
C SER A 317 -2.01 -5.40 -3.38
N ASP A 318 -2.83 -4.54 -2.77
CA ASP A 318 -4.28 -4.66 -2.70
C ASP A 318 -4.78 -6.02 -2.14
N SER A 319 -5.33 -6.90 -3.00
CA SER A 319 -5.93 -8.19 -2.62
C SER A 319 -4.94 -9.19 -2.05
N HIS A 320 -3.64 -8.89 -2.18
CA HIS A 320 -2.54 -9.75 -1.76
C HIS A 320 -2.54 -11.12 -2.46
N ALA A 321 -3.06 -11.24 -3.68
CA ALA A 321 -2.77 -12.39 -4.53
C ALA A 321 -1.25 -12.55 -4.71
N VAL A 322 -0.55 -11.42 -4.86
CA VAL A 322 0.91 -11.28 -4.83
C VAL A 322 1.25 -10.14 -3.85
N ILE A 323 2.27 -10.32 -3.00
CA ILE A 323 2.86 -9.25 -2.19
C ILE A 323 4.31 -9.08 -2.68
N ASP A 324 4.51 -8.20 -3.65
CA ASP A 324 5.82 -7.92 -4.26
C ASP A 324 5.79 -6.58 -5.01
N LEU A 325 6.29 -5.50 -4.40
CA LEU A 325 6.31 -4.19 -5.08
C LEU A 325 7.32 -4.11 -6.24
N PHE A 326 8.28 -5.04 -6.34
CA PHE A 326 9.11 -5.12 -7.55
C PHE A 326 8.29 -5.66 -8.73
N GLU A 327 7.37 -6.60 -8.49
CA GLU A 327 6.42 -7.03 -9.51
C GLU A 327 5.41 -5.92 -9.86
N GLU A 328 4.87 -5.18 -8.89
CA GLU A 328 4.00 -4.03 -9.18
C GLU A 328 4.72 -2.98 -10.04
N ALA A 329 5.92 -2.59 -9.62
CA ALA A 329 6.76 -1.64 -10.35
C ALA A 329 7.04 -2.11 -11.79
N ARG A 330 7.46 -3.36 -11.95
CA ARG A 330 7.76 -3.96 -13.26
C ARG A 330 6.53 -3.99 -14.15
N ALA A 331 5.37 -4.34 -13.59
CA ALA A 331 4.14 -4.48 -14.33
C ALA A 331 3.69 -3.17 -14.96
N MET A 332 3.93 -2.01 -14.32
CA MET A 332 3.66 -0.70 -14.94
C MET A 332 4.30 -0.62 -16.34
N GLU A 333 5.62 -0.81 -16.43
CA GLU A 333 6.34 -0.74 -17.70
C GLU A 333 6.00 -1.89 -18.65
N LEU A 334 5.86 -3.13 -18.15
CA LEU A 334 5.65 -4.29 -19.03
C LEU A 334 4.22 -4.37 -19.60
N ASN A 335 3.21 -3.98 -18.82
CA ASN A 335 1.83 -3.91 -19.31
C ASN A 335 1.69 -2.82 -20.39
N GLU A 336 2.31 -1.66 -20.17
CA GLU A 336 2.34 -0.59 -21.17
C GLU A 336 3.10 -0.99 -22.44
N ARG A 337 4.18 -1.76 -22.34
CA ARG A 337 4.85 -2.35 -23.51
C ARG A 337 3.92 -3.23 -24.33
N LEU A 338 3.13 -4.08 -23.67
CA LEU A 338 2.17 -4.94 -24.35
C LEU A 338 1.08 -4.12 -25.04
N ARG A 339 0.54 -3.11 -24.35
CA ARG A 339 -0.52 -2.23 -24.86
C ARG A 339 -0.06 -1.41 -26.06
N THR A 340 1.10 -0.76 -25.96
CA THR A 340 1.58 0.22 -26.97
C THR A 340 2.51 -0.37 -28.02
N ARG A 341 3.08 -1.57 -27.76
CA ARG A 341 4.16 -2.18 -28.56
C ARG A 341 5.43 -1.34 -28.63
N THR A 342 5.65 -0.45 -27.67
CA THR A 342 6.86 0.38 -27.54
C THR A 342 7.52 0.15 -26.18
N ARG A 343 8.83 0.41 -26.05
CA ARG A 343 9.60 0.24 -24.80
C ARG A 343 9.99 1.60 -24.23
N GLY A 344 10.11 1.69 -22.90
CA GLY A 344 10.68 2.85 -22.21
C GLY A 344 9.64 3.89 -21.83
N HIS A 345 8.50 3.47 -21.24
CA HIS A 345 7.53 4.40 -20.66
C HIS A 345 8.02 4.89 -19.29
N TRP A 346 8.68 4.03 -18.52
CA TRP A 346 9.35 4.38 -17.27
C TRP A 346 10.79 3.90 -17.19
N THR A 347 11.60 4.68 -16.48
CA THR A 347 12.92 4.25 -16.01
C THR A 347 12.76 3.42 -14.73
N ALA A 348 13.74 2.57 -14.43
CA ALA A 348 13.75 1.82 -13.17
C ALA A 348 13.75 2.78 -11.95
N ALA A 349 14.49 3.88 -12.02
CA ALA A 349 14.52 4.90 -10.96
C ALA A 349 13.14 5.53 -10.71
N ALA A 350 12.36 5.82 -11.76
CA ALA A 350 11.00 6.35 -11.60
C ALA A 350 10.07 5.34 -10.92
N LEU A 351 10.18 4.06 -11.25
CA LEU A 351 9.37 3.00 -10.64
C LEU A 351 9.80 2.70 -9.19
N LEU A 352 11.10 2.77 -8.89
CA LEU A 352 11.57 2.69 -7.50
C LEU A 352 11.11 3.89 -6.68
N ARG A 353 11.07 5.10 -7.25
CA ARG A 353 10.51 6.30 -6.57
C ARG A 353 9.03 6.09 -6.22
N ALA A 354 8.24 5.54 -7.16
CA ALA A 354 6.85 5.16 -6.93
C ALA A 354 6.69 4.15 -5.78
N ALA A 355 7.58 3.15 -5.72
CA ALA A 355 7.60 2.14 -4.66
C ALA A 355 8.17 2.63 -3.31
N THR A 356 8.79 3.82 -3.27
CA THR A 356 9.50 4.35 -2.10
C THR A 356 8.99 5.73 -1.71
N ALA A 357 9.65 6.82 -2.14
CA ALA A 357 9.34 8.19 -1.72
C ALA A 357 7.89 8.60 -2.02
N ASP A 358 7.38 8.32 -3.22
CA ASP A 358 6.03 8.74 -3.61
C ASP A 358 4.96 7.88 -2.90
N GLY A 359 5.22 6.57 -2.74
CA GLY A 359 4.38 5.69 -1.95
C GLY A 359 4.32 6.09 -0.47
N HIS A 360 5.46 6.49 0.13
CA HIS A 360 5.47 7.00 1.51
C HIS A 360 4.72 8.32 1.63
N ALA A 361 4.87 9.23 0.65
CA ALA A 361 4.16 10.50 0.62
C ALA A 361 2.64 10.30 0.52
N ALA A 362 2.17 9.38 -0.33
CA ALA A 362 0.75 9.01 -0.44
C ALA A 362 0.15 8.49 0.88
N LEU A 363 1.00 8.01 1.79
CA LEU A 363 0.63 7.51 3.12
C LEU A 363 0.87 8.53 4.25
N GLY A 364 1.29 9.75 3.94
CA GLY A 364 1.56 10.81 4.92
C GLY A 364 2.95 10.73 5.59
N TRP A 365 3.85 9.89 5.11
CA TRP A 365 5.22 9.72 5.61
C TRP A 365 6.23 10.49 4.73
N ASN A 366 6.06 11.80 4.63
CA ASN A 366 6.87 12.67 3.74
C ASN A 366 8.39 12.67 4.05
N ASP A 367 8.75 12.25 5.25
CA ASP A 367 10.12 12.10 5.74
C ASP A 367 10.67 10.67 5.63
N ALA A 368 10.01 9.78 4.89
CA ALA A 368 10.48 8.43 4.57
C ALA A 368 10.72 8.23 3.06
N GLY A 369 11.16 7.04 2.68
CA GLY A 369 11.34 6.64 1.28
C GLY A 369 12.58 7.25 0.59
N ARG A 370 13.52 7.82 1.35
CA ARG A 370 14.80 8.36 0.85
C ARG A 370 15.97 7.99 1.76
N ILE A 371 17.15 7.78 1.20
CA ILE A 371 18.40 7.59 1.96
C ILE A 371 19.14 8.93 2.02
N GLU A 372 18.70 9.81 2.91
CA GLU A 372 19.28 11.14 3.11
C GLU A 372 19.15 11.58 4.56
N ARG A 373 19.95 12.57 4.97
CA ARG A 373 19.90 13.13 6.33
C ARG A 373 18.50 13.63 6.67
N GLY A 374 18.01 13.26 7.85
CA GLY A 374 16.70 13.63 8.39
C GLY A 374 15.59 12.66 8.05
N ALA A 375 15.75 11.83 7.01
CA ALA A 375 14.75 10.84 6.65
C ALA A 375 14.67 9.70 7.69
N LEU A 376 13.54 9.01 7.77
CA LEU A 376 13.38 7.79 8.54
C LEU A 376 14.32 6.71 7.97
N ALA A 377 15.03 6.02 8.86
CA ALA A 377 15.97 4.96 8.48
C ALA A 377 15.26 3.65 8.16
N ASP A 378 14.40 3.70 7.14
CA ASP A 378 13.67 2.58 6.59
C ASP A 378 14.41 2.13 5.31
N LEU A 379 14.94 0.91 5.29
CA LEU A 379 15.84 0.41 4.25
C LEU A 379 15.46 -1.02 3.83
N THR A 380 15.58 -1.31 2.54
CA THR A 380 15.39 -2.65 1.98
C THR A 380 16.60 -3.05 1.15
N THR A 381 17.20 -4.21 1.45
CA THR A 381 18.37 -4.71 0.72
C THR A 381 18.00 -5.93 -0.12
N VAL A 382 18.18 -5.81 -1.42
CA VAL A 382 18.01 -6.88 -2.42
C VAL A 382 19.34 -7.57 -2.67
N ALA A 383 19.36 -8.90 -2.60
CA ALA A 383 20.51 -9.72 -2.93
C ALA A 383 20.91 -9.53 -4.41
N LEU A 384 22.21 -9.37 -4.70
CA LEU A 384 22.76 -9.28 -6.06
C LEU A 384 23.54 -10.54 -6.50
N ASP A 385 23.46 -11.58 -5.68
CA ASP A 385 24.13 -12.87 -5.82
C ASP A 385 23.10 -14.02 -5.89
N SER A 386 21.82 -13.70 -6.10
CA SER A 386 20.78 -14.71 -6.35
C SER A 386 20.83 -15.19 -7.79
N VAL A 387 20.20 -16.32 -8.09
CA VAL A 387 20.07 -16.81 -9.48
C VAL A 387 19.37 -15.80 -10.38
N ARG A 388 18.48 -14.95 -9.83
CA ARG A 388 17.75 -13.92 -10.58
C ARG A 388 18.58 -12.66 -10.80
N THR A 389 19.42 -12.30 -9.84
CA THR A 389 20.06 -10.98 -9.77
C THR A 389 21.56 -10.98 -10.04
N ALA A 390 22.21 -12.15 -10.09
CA ALA A 390 23.65 -12.25 -10.39
C ALA A 390 23.97 -11.93 -11.87
N GLY A 391 25.05 -11.16 -12.09
CA GLY A 391 25.64 -10.93 -13.42
C GLY A 391 25.66 -9.48 -13.93
N PRO A 392 24.62 -8.65 -13.69
CA PRO A 392 24.64 -7.23 -14.04
C PRO A 392 25.79 -6.47 -13.35
N VAL A 393 26.27 -5.40 -13.99
CA VAL A 393 27.24 -4.49 -13.34
C VAL A 393 26.54 -3.70 -12.23
N PRO A 394 27.19 -3.40 -11.09
CA PRO A 394 26.53 -2.81 -9.93
C PRO A 394 25.80 -1.48 -10.19
N ARG A 395 26.31 -0.65 -11.10
CA ARG A 395 25.65 0.61 -11.50
C ARG A 395 24.26 0.45 -12.13
N LEU A 396 23.89 -0.78 -12.54
CA LEU A 396 22.56 -1.15 -13.04
C LEU A 396 21.69 -1.77 -11.93
N GLY A 397 22.01 -1.48 -10.66
CA GLY A 397 21.27 -2.00 -9.52
C GLY A 397 19.79 -1.65 -9.58
N ALA A 398 19.43 -0.42 -9.97
CA ALA A 398 18.04 -0.02 -10.10
C ALA A 398 17.28 -0.87 -11.14
N GLU A 399 17.87 -1.10 -12.32
CA GLU A 399 17.30 -1.96 -13.34
C GLU A 399 17.22 -3.42 -12.88
N THR A 400 18.20 -3.88 -12.11
CA THR A 400 18.22 -5.24 -11.54
C THR A 400 17.08 -5.41 -10.53
N ALA A 401 16.86 -4.43 -9.66
CA ALA A 401 15.77 -4.45 -8.69
C ALA A 401 14.39 -4.49 -9.36
N VAL A 402 14.16 -3.61 -10.34
CA VAL A 402 12.84 -3.51 -10.98
C VAL A 402 12.59 -4.65 -11.97
N PHE A 403 13.54 -4.96 -12.85
CA PHE A 403 13.27 -5.86 -13.97
C PHE A 403 13.65 -7.32 -13.72
N ALA A 404 14.46 -7.62 -12.71
CA ALA A 404 14.93 -8.98 -12.44
C ALA A 404 14.54 -9.51 -11.05
N ALA A 405 14.75 -8.72 -10.00
CA ALA A 405 14.50 -9.13 -8.61
C ALA A 405 13.00 -9.36 -8.33
N SER A 406 12.72 -9.99 -7.21
CA SER A 406 11.39 -10.23 -6.64
C SER A 406 11.47 -10.10 -5.13
N ALA A 407 10.32 -10.18 -4.45
CA ALA A 407 10.26 -10.25 -2.99
C ALA A 407 11.16 -11.36 -2.41
N ALA A 408 11.34 -12.48 -3.12
CA ALA A 408 12.21 -13.58 -2.71
C ALA A 408 13.71 -13.24 -2.72
N ASP A 409 14.10 -12.15 -3.39
CA ASP A 409 15.49 -11.66 -3.42
C ASP A 409 15.76 -10.64 -2.30
N VAL A 410 14.76 -10.24 -1.51
CA VAL A 410 14.96 -9.38 -0.34
C VAL A 410 15.72 -10.14 0.73
N ARG A 411 16.86 -9.58 1.12
CA ARG A 411 17.75 -10.14 2.15
C ARG A 411 17.56 -9.44 3.50
N HIS A 412 17.42 -8.12 3.48
CA HIS A 412 17.31 -7.33 4.69
C HIS A 412 16.19 -6.29 4.60
N THR A 413 15.54 -6.06 5.73
CA THR A 413 14.57 -4.96 5.91
C THR A 413 14.82 -4.31 7.25
N VAL A 414 14.97 -2.99 7.23
CA VAL A 414 15.22 -2.14 8.40
C VAL A 414 14.09 -1.12 8.49
N VAL A 415 13.53 -0.91 9.68
CA VAL A 415 12.51 0.11 9.95
C VAL A 415 12.95 0.94 11.14
N GLY A 416 13.10 2.25 10.96
CA GLY A 416 13.57 3.18 11.99
C GLY A 416 14.94 2.78 12.56
N GLY A 417 15.83 2.23 11.73
CA GLY A 417 17.13 1.71 12.18
C GLY A 417 17.08 0.39 12.94
N ARG A 418 15.91 -0.25 13.10
CA ARG A 418 15.78 -1.59 13.66
C ARG A 418 15.79 -2.61 12.54
N HIS A 419 16.64 -3.63 12.65
CA HIS A 419 16.72 -4.72 11.66
C HIS A 419 15.57 -5.70 11.88
N ILE A 420 14.55 -5.69 11.00
CA ILE A 420 13.31 -6.47 11.15
C ILE A 420 13.38 -7.79 10.39
N VAL A 421 14.08 -7.80 9.25
CA VAL A 421 14.37 -9.01 8.47
C VAL A 421 15.87 -9.11 8.25
N ARG A 422 16.48 -10.23 8.65
CA ARG A 422 17.91 -10.51 8.47
C ARG A 422 18.10 -11.81 7.70
N ASP A 423 18.84 -11.75 6.61
CA ASP A 423 19.15 -12.91 5.76
C ASP A 423 17.88 -13.70 5.35
N GLY A 424 16.82 -12.97 4.97
CA GLY A 424 15.53 -13.53 4.58
C GLY A 424 14.71 -14.12 5.75
N ARG A 425 15.09 -13.87 7.00
CA ARG A 425 14.37 -14.33 8.20
C ARG A 425 13.78 -13.15 8.95
N HIS A 426 12.52 -13.25 9.34
CA HIS A 426 11.85 -12.24 10.15
C HIS A 426 12.28 -12.37 11.62
N GLU A 427 12.69 -11.25 12.23
CA GLU A 427 13.28 -11.25 13.59
C GLU A 427 12.21 -11.27 14.70
N LEU A 428 11.04 -10.67 14.44
CA LEU A 428 9.95 -10.56 15.44
C LEU A 428 8.85 -11.64 15.34
N VAL A 429 8.75 -12.32 14.19
CA VAL A 429 7.76 -13.38 13.93
C VAL A 429 8.53 -14.62 13.45
N GLY A 430 8.82 -15.53 14.39
CA GLY A 430 9.79 -16.60 14.15
C GLY A 430 9.41 -17.63 13.07
N ASP A 431 8.11 -17.90 12.89
CA ASP A 431 7.58 -18.79 11.84
C ASP A 431 6.40 -18.11 11.14
N VAL A 432 6.72 -17.23 10.17
CA VAL A 432 5.71 -16.51 9.37
C VAL A 432 4.80 -17.46 8.60
N PRO A 433 5.29 -18.48 7.88
CA PRO A 433 4.42 -19.46 7.21
C PRO A 433 3.48 -20.19 8.17
N GLY A 434 3.97 -20.63 9.32
CA GLY A 434 3.15 -21.28 10.35
C GLY A 434 2.08 -20.33 10.92
N ALA A 435 2.43 -19.07 11.18
CA ALA A 435 1.49 -18.06 11.63
C ALA A 435 0.37 -17.79 10.61
N LEU A 436 0.73 -17.66 9.32
CA LEU A 436 -0.25 -17.52 8.22
C LEU A 436 -1.17 -18.74 8.14
N ALA A 437 -0.60 -19.95 8.17
CA ALA A 437 -1.36 -21.19 8.09
C ALA A 437 -2.35 -21.33 9.26
N ALA A 438 -1.91 -21.00 10.47
CA ALA A 438 -2.75 -21.05 11.67
C ALA A 438 -3.88 -20.00 11.61
N ALA A 439 -3.57 -18.74 11.31
CA ALA A 439 -4.56 -17.67 11.24
C ALA A 439 -5.60 -17.90 10.14
N ILE A 440 -5.18 -18.27 8.92
CA ILE A 440 -6.08 -18.58 7.81
C ILE A 440 -6.88 -19.86 8.10
N GLY A 441 -6.25 -20.88 8.71
CA GLY A 441 -6.92 -22.11 9.11
C GLY A 441 -8.06 -21.88 10.10
N ALA A 442 -7.86 -20.99 11.07
CA ALA A 442 -8.90 -20.61 12.03
C ALA A 442 -10.12 -19.94 11.37
N LEU A 443 -9.94 -19.28 10.22
CA LEU A 443 -11.03 -18.69 9.45
C LEU A 443 -11.74 -19.70 8.55
N ARG A 444 -11.24 -20.93 8.39
CA ARG A 444 -11.88 -22.01 7.63
C ARG A 444 -12.59 -23.03 8.51
N ALA A 445 -12.23 -23.07 9.80
CA ALA A 445 -12.81 -23.99 10.79
C ALA A 445 -14.31 -23.77 11.02
#